data_AF-A0A8T4FSF3-F1
#
_entry.id   AF-A0A8T4FSF3-F1
#
_cell.length_a   1.000
_cell.length_b   1.000
_cell.length_c   1.000
_cell.angle_alpha   90.00
_cell.angle_beta   90.00
_cell.angle_gamma   90.00
#
_symmetry.space_group_name_H-M   'P 1'
#
loop_
_entity.id
_entity.type
_entity.pdbx_description
1 polymer ?
#
loop_
_entity_poly.entity_id
_entity_poly.type
_entity_poly.pdbx_seq_one_letter_code
_entity_poly.pdbx_strand_id
1 'polypeptide(L)' 'MDIAGGVRLSRILLAVGAVLAAAGLAVTFLVSRIPGVLLMIAGVVLLVISFSFSSFFRMLDLHTAVMRGKR' A
#
# COMPACT_ATOMS: atom_id res chain seq x y z
N MET A 1 19.74 4.55 -1.49
CA MET A 1 18.41 4.03 -1.84
C MET A 1 17.62 5.23 -2.32
N ASP A 2 17.44 5.37 -3.63
CA ASP A 2 16.88 6.59 -4.23
C ASP A 2 15.43 6.82 -3.79
N ILE A 3 15.11 8.05 -3.42
CA ILE A 3 13.77 8.48 -2.97
C ILE A 3 12.72 8.13 -4.04
N ALA A 4 13.07 8.26 -5.32
CA ALA A 4 12.24 7.86 -6.47
C ALA A 4 11.94 6.35 -6.51
N GLY A 5 12.87 5.51 -6.04
CA GLY A 5 12.67 4.06 -5.93
C GLY A 5 11.66 3.69 -4.84
N GLY A 6 11.72 4.38 -3.69
CA GLY A 6 10.76 4.18 -2.59
C GLY A 6 9.32 4.53 -2.96
N VAL A 7 9.12 5.63 -3.69
CA VAL A 7 7.79 6.04 -4.17
C VAL A 7 7.23 5.04 -5.19
N ARG A 8 8.04 4.56 -6.14
CA ARG A 8 7.61 3.52 -7.10
C ARG A 8 7.24 2.22 -6.40
N LEU A 9 8.05 1.77 -5.44
CA LEU A 9 7.79 0.55 -4.68
C LEU A 9 6.48 0.67 -3.88
N SER A 10 6.22 1.81 -3.24
CA SER A 10 4.97 2.05 -2.49
C SER A 10 3.72 1.98 -3.39
N ARG A 11 3.78 2.49 -4.63
CA ARG A 11 2.68 2.40 -5.59
C ARG A 11 2.43 0.96 -6.04
N ILE A 12 3.49 0.20 -6.28
CA ILE A 12 3.39 -1.23 -6.66
C ILE A 12 2.74 -2.01 -5.51
N LEU A 13 3.20 -1.80 -4.28
CA LEU A 13 2.63 -2.44 -3.09
C LEU A 13 1.15 -2.09 -2.88
N LEU A 14 0.77 -0.84 -3.12
CA LEU A 14 -0.64 -0.40 -3.12
C LEU A 14 -1.48 -1.13 -4.17
N ALA A 15 -0.97 -1.24 -5.41
CA ALA A 15 -1.66 -1.95 -6.48
C ALA A 15 -1.82 -3.45 -6.17
N VAL A 16 -0.75 -4.09 -5.69
CA VAL A 16 -0.76 -5.50 -5.28
C VAL A 16 -1.75 -5.73 -4.13
N GLY A 17 -1.75 -4.87 -3.11
CA GLY A 17 -2.70 -4.92 -2.00
C GLY A 17 -4.16 -4.78 -2.45
N ALA A 18 -4.42 -3.88 -3.41
CA ALA A 18 -5.77 -3.68 -3.94
C ALA A 18 -6.27 -4.91 -4.72
N VAL A 19 -5.41 -5.52 -5.53
CA VAL A 19 -5.74 -6.77 -6.26
C VAL A 19 -5.99 -7.91 -5.28
N LEU A 20 -5.15 -8.06 -4.26
CA LEU A 20 -5.33 -9.09 -3.21
C LEU A 20 -6.63 -8.91 -2.44
N ALA A 21 -6.98 -7.67 -2.07
CA ALA A 21 -8.24 -7.38 -1.39
C ALA A 21 -9.45 -7.72 -2.27
N ALA A 22 -9.43 -7.33 -3.55
CA ALA A 22 -10.49 -7.65 -4.51
C ALA A 22 -10.61 -9.16 -4.76
N ALA A 23 -9.48 -9.86 -4.88
CA ALA A 23 -9.45 -11.31 -5.02
C ALA A 23 -10.00 -12.01 -3.77
N GLY A 24 -9.64 -11.57 -2.57
CA GLY A 24 -10.20 -12.11 -1.33
C GLY A 24 -11.71 -11.90 -1.23
N LEU A 25 -12.19 -10.73 -1.66
CA LEU A 25 -13.62 -10.43 -1.76
C LEU A 25 -14.32 -11.41 -2.72
N ALA A 26 -13.78 -11.63 -3.92
CA ALA A 26 -14.31 -12.60 -4.88
C ALA A 26 -14.33 -14.04 -4.33
N VAL A 27 -13.25 -14.49 -3.69
CA VAL A 27 -13.15 -15.83 -3.08
C VAL A 27 -14.19 -16.02 -1.96
N THR A 28 -14.48 -14.96 -1.20
CA THR A 28 -15.49 -14.99 -0.12
C THR A 28 -16.90 -15.31 -0.65
N PHE A 29 -17.23 -14.79 -1.83
CA PHE A 29 -18.53 -14.99 -2.47
C PHE A 29 -18.60 -16.25 -3.33
N LEU A 30 -17.50 -16.67 -3.97
CA LEU A 30 -17.49 -17.81 -4.90
C LEU A 30 -17.21 -19.18 -4.26
N VAL A 31 -16.33 -19.25 -3.25
CA VAL A 31 -15.82 -20.56 -2.78
C VAL A 31 -16.34 -20.88 -1.39
N SER A 32 -15.88 -20.16 -0.38
CA SER A 32 -16.42 -20.25 0.97
C SER A 32 -16.01 -19.06 1.83
N ARG A 33 -16.82 -18.75 2.84
CA ARG A 33 -16.68 -17.52 3.64
C ARG A 33 -15.35 -17.47 4.41
N ILE A 34 -14.89 -18.60 4.96
CA ILE A 34 -13.70 -18.64 5.85
C ILE A 34 -12.39 -18.29 5.11
N PRO A 35 -11.99 -18.98 4.03
CA PRO A 35 -10.77 -18.65 3.30
C PRO A 35 -10.86 -17.28 2.65
N GLY A 36 -12.03 -16.88 2.17
CA GLY A 36 -12.25 -15.55 1.59
C GLY A 36 -12.02 -14.42 2.61
N VAL A 37 -12.57 -14.54 3.83
CA VAL A 37 -12.38 -13.56 4.90
C VAL A 37 -10.90 -13.46 5.29
N LEU A 38 -10.18 -14.58 5.41
CA LEU A 38 -8.75 -14.57 5.71
C LEU A 38 -7.92 -13.85 4.63
N LEU A 39 -8.24 -14.11 3.36
CA LEU A 39 -7.59 -13.48 2.22
C LEU A 39 -7.91 -11.97 2.14
N MET A 40 -9.14 -11.59 2.51
CA MET A 40 -9.56 -10.19 2.61
C MET A 40 -8.79 -9.46 3.72
N ILE A 41 -8.65 -10.07 4.90
CA ILE A 41 -7.86 -9.52 6.02
C ILE A 41 -6.41 -9.34 5.59
N ALA A 42 -5.80 -10.36 4.97
CA ALA A 42 -4.43 -10.28 4.47
C ALA A 42 -4.25 -9.13 3.45
N GLY A 43 -5.21 -8.96 2.53
CA GLY A 43 -5.21 -7.85 1.57
C GLY A 43 -5.32 -6.47 2.24
N VAL A 44 -6.21 -6.32 3.22
CA VAL A 44 -6.37 -5.07 3.99
C VAL A 44 -5.11 -4.73 4.78
N VAL A 45 -4.50 -5.71 5.45
CA VAL A 45 -3.23 -5.52 6.17
C VAL A 45 -2.13 -5.04 5.21
N LEU A 46 -2.03 -5.65 4.03
CA LEU A 46 -1.06 -5.23 3.02
C LEU A 46 -1.30 -3.79 2.55
N LEU A 47 -2.56 -3.39 2.38
CA LEU A 47 -2.93 -2.02 2.01
C LEU A 47 -2.56 -1.01 3.10
N VAL A 48 -2.80 -1.33 4.38
CA VAL A 48 -2.45 -0.46 5.51
C VAL A 48 -0.93 -0.27 5.61
N ILE A 49 -0.17 -1.36 5.44
CA ILE A 49 1.30 -1.30 5.40
C ILE A 49 1.77 -0.43 4.24
N SER A 50 1.23 -0.67 3.04
CA SER A 50 1.57 0.10 1.83
C SER A 50 1.26 1.59 1.98
N PHE A 51 0.11 1.91 2.59
CA PHE A 51 -0.31 3.29 2.84
C PHE A 51 0.61 3.97 3.86
N SER A 52 0.99 3.27 4.93
CA SER A 52 1.92 3.77 5.94
C SER A 52 3.29 4.12 5.33
N PHE A 53 3.83 3.24 4.49
CA PHE A 53 5.06 3.53 3.74
C PHE A 53 4.89 4.73 2.80
N SER A 54 3.78 4.80 2.05
CA SER A 54 3.52 5.91 1.13
C SER A 54 3.43 7.25 1.85
N SER A 55 2.79 7.28 3.03
CA SER A 55 2.68 8.47 3.88
C SER A 55 4.05 8.92 4.41
N PHE A 56 4.87 7.96 4.86
CA PHE A 56 6.22 8.23 5.33
C PHE A 56 7.12 8.85 4.24
N PHE A 57 7.09 8.28 3.02
CA PHE A 57 7.83 8.84 1.89
C PHE A 57 7.33 10.24 1.48
N ARG A 58 6.01 10.48 1.48
CA ARG A 58 5.45 11.83 1.25
C ARG A 58 5.93 12.83 2.29
N MET A 59 5.99 12.43 3.56
CA MET A 59 6.46 13.29 4.64
C MET A 59 7.95 13.64 4.48
N LEU A 60 8.78 12.68 4.07
CA LEU A 60 10.20 12.92 3.76
C LEU A 60 10.38 13.86 2.55
N ASP A 61 9.61 13.68 1.47
CA ASP A 61 9.67 14.57 0.30
C ASP A 61 9.28 16.00 0.68
N LEU A 62 8.24 16.18 1.49
CA LEU A 62 7.79 17.50 1.96
C LEU A 62 8.87 18.19 2.81
N HIS A 63 9.48 17.45 3.73
CA HIS A 63 10.57 17.97 4.57
C HIS A 63 11.78 18.36 3.73
N THR A 64 12.08 17.62 2.67
CA THR A 64 13.20 17.91 1.76
C THR A 64 12.90 19.12 0.87
N ALA A 65 11.66 19.26 0.39
CA ALA A 65 11.19 20.39 -0.40
C ALA A 65 11.20 21.70 0.41
N VAL A 66 10.74 21.68 1.67
CA VAL A 66 10.76 22.84 2.58
C VAL A 66 12.20 23.31 2.85
N MET A 67 13.14 22.38 3.03
CA MET A 67 14.55 22.73 3.28
C MET A 67 15.24 23.32 2.03
N ARG A 68 14.80 22.98 0.82
CA ARG A 68 15.31 23.57 -0.44
C ARG A 68 14.66 24.90 -0.78
N GLY A 69 13.38 25.10 -0.47
CA GLY A 69 12.66 26.36 -0.71
C GLY A 69 13.03 27.51 0.24
N LYS A 70 13.89 27.24 1.23
CA LYS A 70 14.38 28.22 2.21
C LYS A 70 15.73 28.86 1.85
N ARG A 71 16.23 28.62 0.63
CA ARG A 71 17.41 29.29 0.05
C ARG A 71 16.99 30.28 -1.00
#